data_AF-A0A928K194-F1
#
_entry.id   AF-A0A928K194-F1
#
_cell.length_a   1.000
_cell.length_b   1.000
_cell.length_c   1.000
_cell.angle_alpha   90.00
_cell.angle_beta   90.00
_cell.angle_gamma   90.00
#
_symmetry.space_group_name_H-M   'P 1'
#
loop_
_entity.id
_entity.type
_entity.pdbx_description
1 polymer ?
#
loop_
_entity_poly.entity_id
_entity_poly.type
_entity_poly.pdbx_seq_one_letter_code
_entity_poly.pdbx_strand_id
1 'polypeptide(L)'
;MGKIEFNYNQSIAQARKLDDLAEDLKNMLRGTYATAAENIRGAWKGDNADRFLVKLEELREQINSTAKYLETLARSIRSAASTIYKAEKRAEELARNRSFGGGSGGGGGR
;
A
#
# COMPACT_ATOMS: atom_id res chain seq x y z
N MET A 1 -7.96 -6.81 -22.82
CA MET A 1 -7.85 -6.11 -21.52
C MET A 1 -7.56 -4.65 -21.79
N GLY A 2 -8.30 -3.72 -21.21
CA GLY A 2 -8.08 -2.28 -21.44
C GLY A 2 -6.83 -1.77 -20.71
N LYS A 3 -6.15 -0.75 -21.25
CA LYS A 3 -5.00 -0.08 -20.60
C LYS A 3 -5.33 0.38 -19.16
N ILE A 4 -6.58 0.79 -18.94
CA ILE A 4 -7.13 1.23 -17.64
C ILE A 4 -7.13 0.08 -16.62
N GLU A 5 -7.65 -1.10 -17.00
CA GLU A 5 -7.69 -2.29 -16.13
C GLU A 5 -6.29 -2.82 -15.82
N PHE A 6 -5.39 -2.75 -16.80
CA PHE A 6 -3.99 -3.14 -16.62
C PHE A 6 -3.28 -2.24 -15.59
N ASN A 7 -3.38 -0.92 -15.74
CA ASN A 7 -2.76 0.04 -14.81
C ASN A 7 -3.33 -0.07 -13.38
N TYR A 8 -4.66 -0.29 -13.27
CA TYR A 8 -5.31 -0.54 -11.99
C TYR A 8 -4.73 -1.79 -11.31
N ASN A 9 -4.67 -2.92 -12.02
CA ASN A 9 -4.15 -4.16 -11.47
C ASN A 9 -2.66 -4.07 -11.09
N GLN A 10 -1.85 -3.36 -11.87
CA GLN A 10 -0.46 -3.08 -11.51
C GLN A 10 -0.37 -2.29 -10.20
N SER A 11 -1.20 -1.27 -10.03
CA SER A 11 -1.24 -0.46 -8.80
C SER A 11 -1.64 -1.30 -7.58
N ILE A 12 -2.64 -2.18 -7.73
CA ILE A 12 -3.04 -3.12 -6.68
C ILE A 12 -1.91 -4.11 -6.33
N ALA A 13 -1.18 -4.60 -7.34
CA ALA A 13 -0.04 -5.48 -7.12
C ALA A 13 1.10 -4.78 -6.36
N GLN A 14 1.38 -3.51 -6.66
CA GLN A 14 2.36 -2.71 -5.92
C GLN A 14 1.94 -2.51 -4.46
N ALA A 15 0.66 -2.20 -4.21
CA ALA A 15 0.14 -2.07 -2.84
C ALA A 15 0.26 -3.39 -2.04
N ARG A 16 0.06 -4.56 -2.68
CA ARG A 16 0.26 -5.85 -2.01
C ARG A 16 1.71 -6.08 -1.57
N LYS A 17 2.68 -5.76 -2.43
CA LYS A 17 4.11 -5.87 -2.07
C LYS A 17 4.48 -5.04 -0.83
N LEU A 18 3.84 -3.88 -0.65
CA LEU A 18 4.05 -3.04 0.54
C LEU A 18 3.44 -3.66 1.80
N ASP A 19 2.28 -4.32 1.69
CA ASP A 19 1.68 -5.05 2.81
C ASP A 19 2.54 -6.26 3.18
N ASP A 20 3.00 -7.03 2.19
CA ASP A 20 3.87 -8.19 2.41
C ASP A 20 5.15 -7.76 3.16
N LEU A 21 5.79 -6.66 2.73
CA LEU A 21 6.96 -6.11 3.40
C LEU A 21 6.65 -5.62 4.83
N ALA A 22 5.49 -4.98 5.04
CA ALA A 22 5.08 -4.56 6.38
C ALA A 22 4.84 -5.75 7.31
N GLU A 23 4.27 -6.84 6.79
CA GLU A 23 4.07 -8.09 7.52
C GLU A 23 5.40 -8.76 7.86
N ASP A 24 6.34 -8.83 6.93
CA ASP A 24 7.70 -9.35 7.18
C ASP A 24 8.40 -8.60 8.31
N LEU A 25 8.32 -7.26 8.32
CA LEU A 25 8.88 -6.45 9.40
C LEU A 25 8.22 -6.76 10.75
N LYS A 26 6.90 -6.92 10.79
CA LYS A 26 6.16 -7.28 12.02
C LYS A 26 6.52 -8.68 12.50
N ASN A 27 6.70 -9.63 11.59
CA ASN A 27 7.10 -11.00 11.90
C ASN A 27 8.54 -11.05 12.44
N MET A 28 9.45 -10.29 11.85
CA MET A 28 10.82 -10.12 12.37
C MET A 28 10.83 -9.56 13.79
N LEU A 29 9.99 -8.56 14.08
CA LEU A 29 9.86 -8.00 15.43
C LEU A 29 9.34 -9.01 16.46
N ARG A 30 8.38 -9.86 16.07
CA ARG A 30 7.79 -10.89 16.95
C ARG A 30 8.70 -12.10 17.14
N GLY A 31 9.54 -12.42 16.16
CA GLY A 31 10.42 -13.57 16.18
C GLY A 31 11.84 -13.20 16.59
N THR A 32 12.72 -13.08 15.59
CA THR A 32 14.18 -12.95 15.77
C THR A 32 14.57 -11.79 16.67
N TYR A 33 13.92 -10.64 16.53
CA TYR A 33 14.19 -9.47 17.35
C TYR A 33 13.87 -9.73 18.84
N ALA A 34 12.67 -10.25 19.14
CA ALA A 34 12.24 -10.51 20.50
C ALA A 34 13.15 -11.52 21.20
N THR A 35 13.49 -12.62 20.52
CA THR A 35 14.42 -13.63 21.04
C THR A 35 15.81 -13.04 21.30
N ALA A 36 16.33 -12.21 20.39
CA ALA A 36 17.64 -11.59 20.56
C ALA A 36 17.65 -10.61 21.75
N ALA A 37 16.61 -9.78 21.89
CA ALA A 37 16.48 -8.83 22.99
C ALA A 37 16.40 -9.54 24.36
N GLU A 38 15.65 -10.65 24.45
CA GLU A 38 15.56 -11.47 25.67
C GLU A 38 16.90 -12.10 26.03
N ASN A 39 17.61 -12.68 25.05
CA ASN A 39 18.93 -13.28 25.27
C ASN A 39 19.94 -12.26 25.79
N ILE A 40 19.97 -11.06 25.21
CA ILE A 40 20.87 -9.97 25.65
C ILE A 40 20.51 -9.51 27.05
N ARG A 41 19.21 -9.30 27.34
CA ARG A 41 18.74 -8.92 28.68
C ARG A 41 19.07 -9.97 29.74
N GLY A 42 19.07 -11.25 29.38
CA GLY A 42 19.40 -12.36 30.27
C GLY A 42 20.91 -12.48 30.54
N ALA A 43 21.73 -12.45 29.50
CA ALA A 43 23.16 -12.76 29.56
C ALA A 43 24.05 -11.56 29.90
N TRP A 44 23.62 -10.32 29.60
CA TRP A 44 24.43 -9.12 29.80
C TRP A 44 23.78 -8.18 30.83
N LYS A 45 24.55 -7.82 31.87
CA LYS A 45 24.12 -6.97 33.00
C LYS A 45 25.04 -5.76 33.16
N GLY A 46 24.51 -4.72 33.82
CA GLY A 46 25.21 -3.47 34.15
C GLY A 46 24.81 -2.31 33.24
N ASP A 47 25.23 -1.10 33.58
CA ASP A 47 24.78 0.16 32.96
C ASP A 47 24.89 0.21 31.43
N ASN A 48 25.91 -0.45 30.86
CA ASN A 48 26.09 -0.52 29.42
C ASN A 48 25.03 -1.41 28.74
N ALA A 49 24.62 -2.49 29.40
CA ALA A 49 23.53 -3.34 28.92
C ALA A 49 22.21 -2.58 28.94
N ASP A 50 21.94 -1.79 29.99
CA ASP A 50 20.72 -0.99 30.09
C ASP A 50 20.64 0.06 28.98
N ARG A 51 21.74 0.78 28.70
CA ARG A 51 21.81 1.74 27.58
C ARG A 51 21.59 1.06 26.22
N PHE A 52 22.14 -0.13 26.04
CA PHE A 52 21.95 -0.90 24.81
C PHE A 52 20.48 -1.36 24.65
N LEU A 53 19.83 -1.77 25.73
CA LEU A 53 18.41 -2.15 25.72
C LEU A 53 17.51 -0.95 25.34
N VAL A 54 17.85 0.27 25.76
CA VAL A 54 17.15 1.47 25.30
C VAL A 54 17.27 1.65 23.78
N LYS A 55 18.48 1.47 23.21
CA LYS A 55 18.70 1.54 21.76
C LYS A 55 17.98 0.44 20.99
N LEU A 56 17.88 -0.74 21.57
CA LEU A 56 17.06 -1.81 21.02
C LEU A 56 15.59 -1.39 20.95
N GLU A 57 15.01 -0.89 22.04
CA GLU A 57 13.61 -0.42 22.03
C GLU A 57 13.36 0.71 21.01
N GLU A 58 14.27 1.68 20.89
CA GLU A 58 14.21 2.71 19.84
C GLU A 58 14.15 2.09 18.44
N LEU A 59 15.00 1.09 18.16
CA LEU A 59 15.01 0.37 16.88
C LEU A 59 13.70 -0.39 16.65
N ARG A 60 13.15 -1.06 17.68
CA ARG A 60 11.85 -1.74 17.61
C ARG A 60 10.74 -0.78 17.20
N GLU A 61 10.72 0.41 17.80
CA GLU A 61 9.74 1.45 17.49
C GLU A 61 9.89 1.98 16.06
N GLN A 62 11.12 2.19 15.59
CA GLN A 62 11.39 2.61 14.21
C GLN A 62 10.92 1.57 13.19
N ILE A 63 11.19 0.27 13.42
CA ILE A 63 10.73 -0.81 12.54
C ILE A 63 9.20 -0.86 12.52
N ASN A 64 8.56 -0.77 13.69
CA ASN A 64 7.09 -0.78 13.80
C ASN A 64 6.46 0.44 13.10
N SER A 65 7.08 1.62 13.23
CA SER A 65 6.66 2.84 12.54
C SER A 65 6.77 2.67 11.02
N THR A 66 7.88 2.10 10.54
CA THR A 66 8.11 1.82 9.13
C THR A 66 7.05 0.86 8.58
N ALA A 67 6.74 -0.23 9.30
CA ALA A 67 5.68 -1.15 8.90
C ALA A 67 4.31 -0.46 8.77
N LYS A 68 3.94 0.38 9.74
CA LYS A 68 2.68 1.17 9.68
C LYS A 68 2.66 2.16 8.52
N TYR A 69 3.80 2.77 8.20
CA TYR A 69 3.93 3.67 7.07
C TYR A 69 3.69 2.94 5.74
N LEU A 70 4.28 1.74 5.57
CA LEU A 70 4.08 0.91 4.38
C LEU A 70 2.60 0.52 4.20
N GLU A 71 1.90 0.10 5.27
CA GLU A 71 0.46 -0.20 5.22
C GLU A 71 -0.38 1.03 4.84
N THR A 72 0.02 2.21 5.34
CA THR A 72 -0.66 3.47 5.02
C THR A 72 -0.45 3.84 3.55
N LEU A 73 0.77 3.68 3.04
CA LEU A 73 1.09 3.90 1.63
C LEU A 73 0.31 2.92 0.72
N ALA A 74 0.25 1.64 1.09
CA ALA A 74 -0.52 0.64 0.37
C ALA A 74 -2.02 1.01 0.28
N ARG A 75 -2.61 1.47 1.39
CA ARG A 75 -4.00 1.99 1.41
C ARG A 75 -4.19 3.19 0.50
N SER A 76 -3.26 4.15 0.51
CA SER A 76 -3.31 5.32 -0.36
C SER A 76 -3.25 4.94 -1.85
N ILE A 77 -2.37 4.00 -2.22
CA ILE A 77 -2.28 3.49 -3.60
C ILE A 77 -3.60 2.85 -4.04
N ARG A 78 -4.20 1.99 -3.20
CA ARG A 78 -5.49 1.36 -3.51
C ARG A 78 -6.61 2.38 -3.70
N SER A 79 -6.65 3.39 -2.83
CA SER A 79 -7.66 4.44 -2.88
C SER A 79 -7.52 5.29 -4.15
N ALA A 80 -6.30 5.70 -4.50
CA ALA A 80 -6.01 6.45 -5.72
C ALA A 80 -6.36 5.62 -6.96
N ALA A 81 -5.92 4.35 -7.01
CA ALA A 81 -6.21 3.45 -8.13
C ALA A 81 -7.72 3.24 -8.33
N SER A 82 -8.48 3.02 -7.24
CA SER A 82 -9.94 2.85 -7.30
C SER A 82 -10.64 4.12 -7.80
N THR A 83 -10.19 5.29 -7.34
CA THR A 83 -10.74 6.58 -7.75
C THR A 83 -10.53 6.83 -9.25
N ILE A 84 -9.30 6.63 -9.74
CA ILE A 84 -8.96 6.79 -11.16
C ILE A 84 -9.77 5.82 -12.02
N TYR A 85 -9.79 4.53 -11.65
CA TYR A 85 -10.51 3.50 -12.39
C TYR A 85 -12.01 3.84 -12.54
N LYS A 86 -12.67 4.26 -11.47
CA LYS A 86 -14.08 4.66 -11.50
C LYS A 86 -14.31 5.90 -12.37
N ALA A 87 -13.43 6.90 -12.28
CA ALA A 87 -13.52 8.11 -13.09
C ALA A 87 -13.38 7.81 -14.59
N GLU A 88 -12.41 6.97 -14.96
CA GLU A 88 -12.17 6.58 -16.35
C GLU A 88 -13.31 5.72 -16.92
N LYS A 89 -13.83 4.74 -16.15
CA LYS A 89 -14.99 3.93 -16.58
C LYS A 89 -16.23 4.80 -16.81
N ARG A 90 -16.49 5.76 -15.93
CA ARG A 90 -17.60 6.71 -16.09
C ARG A 90 -17.42 7.58 -17.34
N ALA A 91 -16.19 8.03 -17.62
CA ALA A 91 -15.89 8.79 -18.83
C ALA A 91 -16.11 7.95 -20.10
N GLU A 92 -15.70 6.68 -20.08
CA GLU A 92 -15.91 5.72 -21.18
C GLU A 92 -17.41 5.47 -21.44
N GLU A 93 -18.22 5.31 -20.39
CA GLU A 93 -19.67 5.18 -20.49
C GLU A 93 -20.33 6.43 -21.09
N LEU A 94 -19.95 7.62 -20.63
CA LEU A 94 -20.46 8.89 -21.16
C LEU A 94 -20.07 9.08 -22.63
N ALA A 95 -18.83 8.75 -23.00
CA ALA A 95 -18.35 8.84 -24.39
C ALA A 95 -19.12 7.88 -25.31
N ARG A 96 -19.34 6.63 -24.87
CA ARG A 96 -20.19 5.66 -25.59
C ARG A 96 -21.60 6.18 -25.75
N ASN A 97 -22.22 6.70 -24.68
CA ASN A 97 -23.59 7.19 -24.76
C ASN A 97 -23.73 8.39 -25.71
N ARG A 98 -22.71 9.26 -25.78
CA ARG A 98 -22.64 10.37 -26.77
C ARG A 98 -22.46 9.86 -28.20
N SER A 99 -21.64 8.83 -28.42
CA SER A 99 -21.46 8.27 -29.77
C SER A 99 -22.73 7.57 -30.28
N PHE A 100 -23.52 6.95 -29.40
CA PHE A 100 -24.79 6.33 -29.78
C PHE A 100 -25.95 7.33 -29.94
N GLY A 101 -25.92 8.48 -29.24
CA GLY A 101 -26.95 9.53 -29.34
C GLY A 101 -26.79 10.55 -30.47
N GLY A 102 -25.67 10.56 -31.19
CA GLY A 102 -25.35 11.56 -32.23
C GLY A 102 -25.77 11.20 -33.66
N GLY A 103 -26.43 10.07 -33.88
CA GLY A 103 -26.78 9.53 -35.19
C GLY A 103 -28.27 9.59 -35.54
N SER A 104 -28.94 10.72 -35.33
CA SER A 104 -30.27 10.96 -35.92
C SER A 104 -30.53 12.46 -36.07
N GLY A 105 -30.07 13.00 -37.19
CA GLY A 105 -30.25 14.39 -37.58
C GLY A 105 -30.16 14.51 -39.09
N GLY A 106 -30.85 13.61 -39.80
CA GLY A 106 -31.06 13.72 -41.24
C GLY A 106 -31.86 14.98 -41.51
N GLY A 107 -31.19 16.00 -42.05
CA GLY A 107 -31.80 17.28 -42.42
C GLY A 107 -32.93 17.06 -43.41
N GLY A 108 -34.14 17.42 -42.99
CA GLY A 108 -35.26 17.67 -43.89
C GLY A 108 -34.93 18.88 -44.74
N GLY A 109 -34.49 18.63 -45.97
CA GLY A 109 -34.34 19.64 -47.00
C GLY A 109 -35.61 19.77 -47.82
N ARG A 110 -35.99 21.04 -48.04
CA ARG A 110 -36.98 21.60 -48.98
C ARG A 110 -38.42 21.67 -48.51
#